data_AF-A0A1A9MYS8-F1
#
_entry.id   AF-A0A1A9MYS8-F1
#
_cell.length_a   1.000
_cell.length_b   1.000
_cell.length_c   1.000
_cell.angle_alpha   90.00
_cell.angle_beta   90.00
_cell.angle_gamma   90.00
#
_symmetry.space_group_name_H-M   'P 1'
#
loop_
_entity.id
_entity.type
_entity.pdbx_description
1 polymer ?
#
loop_
_entity_poly.entity_id
_entity_poly.type
_entity_poly.pdbx_seq_one_letter_code
_entity_poly.pdbx_strand_id
1 'polypeptide(L)'
;MAQPIPLSRNTGAARSRHAKAMLLPIARPIADDLALRVHLALDALRRGVGGVTDAQTLTQIMLLTGFLAESGFGSVTGEQLATAERAVSAVFDIGRETGEWKLDDAGFALFATIATNYDQQLHRAPLWAITDASERLDRFTAGVAYQAPMRKRA
;
A
#
# COMPACT_ATOMS: atom_id res chain seq x y z
N MET A 1 -42.14 20.23 -34.92
CA MET A 1 -42.13 20.26 -33.44
C MET A 1 -41.00 19.36 -32.97
N ALA A 2 -40.00 19.92 -32.28
CA ALA A 2 -38.82 19.18 -31.85
C ALA A 2 -39.14 18.34 -30.61
N GLN A 3 -38.91 17.03 -30.69
CA GLN A 3 -39.05 16.11 -29.56
C GLN A 3 -37.88 16.33 -28.59
N PRO A 4 -38.12 16.46 -27.26
CA PRO A 4 -37.02 16.61 -26.31
C PRO A 4 -36.25 15.29 -26.16
N ILE A 5 -34.93 15.38 -26.23
CA ILE A 5 -34.01 14.26 -25.96
C ILE A 5 -34.20 13.83 -24.50
N PRO A 6 -34.50 12.56 -24.20
CA PRO A 6 -34.65 12.10 -22.83
C PRO A 6 -33.28 11.94 -22.19
N LEU A 7 -32.76 13.02 -21.60
CA LEU A 7 -31.58 12.95 -20.75
C LEU A 7 -31.97 12.48 -19.34
N SER A 8 -31.22 11.50 -18.85
CA SER A 8 -30.95 11.33 -17.42
C SER A 8 -32.00 10.59 -16.55
N ARG A 9 -32.18 9.30 -16.82
CA ARG A 9 -32.51 8.31 -15.75
C ARG A 9 -31.34 7.41 -15.35
N ASN A 10 -30.31 7.31 -16.19
CA ASN A 10 -29.22 6.35 -15.99
C ASN A 10 -28.07 6.88 -15.11
N THR A 11 -27.90 8.21 -15.00
CA THR A 11 -26.77 8.80 -14.25
C THR A 11 -26.88 8.62 -12.74
N GLY A 12 -28.09 8.53 -12.19
CA GLY A 12 -28.33 8.27 -10.76
C GLY A 12 -28.04 6.81 -10.39
N ALA A 13 -28.47 5.86 -11.21
CA ALA A 13 -28.21 4.44 -11.02
C ALA A 13 -26.71 4.11 -11.14
N ALA A 14 -26.01 4.69 -12.12
CA ALA A 14 -24.57 4.54 -12.26
C ALA A 14 -23.80 5.10 -11.04
N ARG A 15 -24.18 6.28 -10.54
CA ARG A 15 -23.58 6.88 -9.32
C ARG A 15 -23.82 6.01 -8.08
N SER A 16 -25.03 5.49 -7.89
CA SER A 16 -25.34 4.60 -6.78
C SER A 16 -24.53 3.29 -6.83
N ARG A 17 -24.40 2.70 -8.03
CA ARG A 17 -23.56 1.51 -8.24
C ARG A 17 -22.09 1.78 -7.96
N HIS A 18 -21.57 2.93 -8.39
CA HIS A 18 -20.20 3.33 -8.08
C HIS A 18 -20.00 3.51 -6.57
N ALA A 19 -20.91 4.20 -5.88
CA ALA A 19 -20.82 4.39 -4.43
C ALA A 19 -20.81 3.03 -3.69
N LYS A 20 -21.60 2.06 -4.14
CA LYS A 20 -21.58 0.70 -3.59
C LYS A 20 -20.30 -0.06 -3.91
N ALA A 21 -19.76 0.09 -5.12
CA ALA A 21 -18.49 -0.55 -5.50
C ALA A 21 -17.32 -0.07 -4.61
N MET A 22 -17.34 1.20 -4.18
CA MET A 22 -16.33 1.73 -3.24
C MET A 22 -16.30 1.03 -1.88
N LEU A 23 -17.40 0.38 -1.49
CA LEU A 23 -17.53 -0.34 -0.21
C LEU A 23 -17.08 -1.81 -0.31
N LEU A 24 -16.81 -2.31 -1.52
CA LEU A 24 -16.34 -3.67 -1.74
C LEU A 24 -14.82 -3.70 -1.80
N PRO A 25 -14.17 -4.80 -1.40
CA PRO A 25 -12.76 -5.01 -1.68
C PRO A 25 -12.45 -4.98 -3.17
N ILE A 26 -11.18 -4.73 -3.50
CA ILE A 26 -10.70 -4.85 -4.88
C ILE A 26 -10.95 -6.27 -5.43
N ALA A 27 -10.97 -6.38 -6.76
CA ALA A 27 -11.14 -7.69 -7.39
C ALA A 27 -9.97 -8.61 -7.00
N ARG A 28 -10.30 -9.85 -6.62
CA ARG A 28 -9.32 -10.82 -6.12
C ARG A 28 -8.10 -11.03 -7.03
N PRO A 29 -8.23 -11.14 -8.36
CA PRO A 29 -7.06 -11.25 -9.24
C PRO A 29 -6.11 -10.05 -9.16
N ILE A 30 -6.64 -8.85 -8.88
CA ILE A 30 -5.83 -7.65 -8.69
C ILE A 30 -5.11 -7.71 -7.34
N ALA A 31 -5.80 -8.14 -6.29
CA ALA A 31 -5.19 -8.34 -4.98
C ALA A 31 -4.05 -9.36 -5.04
N ASP A 32 -4.27 -10.47 -5.74
CA ASP A 32 -3.28 -11.55 -5.90
C ASP A 32 -2.04 -11.09 -6.70
N ASP A 33 -2.21 -10.29 -7.76
CA ASP A 33 -1.07 -9.72 -8.52
C ASP A 33 -0.23 -8.76 -7.66
N LEU A 34 -0.91 -7.88 -6.91
CA LEU A 34 -0.24 -6.96 -6.00
C LEU A 34 0.54 -7.72 -4.93
N ALA A 35 -0.09 -8.67 -4.25
CA ALA A 35 0.53 -9.53 -3.25
C ALA A 35 1.75 -10.27 -3.83
N LEU A 36 1.60 -10.90 -4.99
CA LEU A 36 2.70 -11.63 -5.65
C LEU A 36 3.91 -10.73 -5.90
N ARG A 37 3.70 -9.50 -6.38
CA ARG A 37 4.78 -8.54 -6.62
C ARG A 37 5.56 -8.21 -5.35
N VAL A 38 4.87 -8.07 -4.21
CA VAL A 38 5.52 -7.85 -2.91
C VAL A 38 6.39 -9.04 -2.51
N HIS A 39 5.84 -10.26 -2.62
CA HIS A 39 6.57 -11.47 -2.23
C HIS A 39 7.79 -11.73 -3.14
N LEU A 40 7.71 -11.40 -4.42
CA LEU A 40 8.84 -11.48 -5.34
C LEU A 40 9.95 -10.48 -4.98
N ALA A 41 9.60 -9.22 -4.70
CA ALA A 41 10.57 -8.22 -4.26
C ALA A 41 11.25 -8.63 -2.94
N LEU A 42 10.48 -9.19 -2.01
CA LEU A 42 10.98 -9.68 -0.74
C LEU A 42 11.94 -10.87 -0.91
N ASP A 43 11.63 -11.85 -1.76
CA ASP A 43 12.51 -12.98 -2.05
C ASP A 43 13.79 -12.54 -2.79
N ALA A 44 13.67 -11.59 -3.73
CA ALA A 44 14.82 -11.04 -4.45
C ALA A 44 15.81 -10.35 -3.51
N LEU A 45 15.31 -9.51 -2.60
CA LEU A 45 16.13 -8.86 -1.57
C LEU A 45 16.68 -9.83 -0.53
N ARG A 46 15.97 -10.91 -0.20
CA ARG A 46 16.54 -11.95 0.69
C ARG A 46 17.77 -12.61 0.06
N ARG A 47 17.71 -12.88 -1.25
CA ARG A 47 18.77 -13.57 -2.00
C ARG A 47 19.90 -12.65 -2.45
N GLY A 48 19.74 -11.33 -2.31
CA GLY A 48 20.71 -10.35 -2.80
C GLY A 48 20.75 -10.25 -4.33
N VAL A 49 19.69 -10.70 -5.02
CA VAL A 49 19.55 -10.60 -6.48
C VAL A 49 18.54 -9.51 -6.90
N GLY A 50 17.99 -8.80 -5.92
CA GLY A 50 17.10 -7.68 -6.14
C GLY A 50 17.85 -6.41 -6.51
N GLY A 51 17.08 -5.35 -6.76
CA GLY A 51 17.58 -4.02 -7.05
C GLY A 51 16.81 -2.92 -6.34
N VAL A 52 17.09 -1.69 -6.74
CA VAL A 52 16.45 -0.48 -6.21
C VAL A 52 14.92 -0.55 -6.27
N THR A 53 14.36 -1.14 -7.32
CA THR A 53 12.91 -1.27 -7.51
C THR A 53 12.27 -2.21 -6.49
N ASP A 54 12.97 -3.27 -6.07
CA ASP A 54 12.48 -4.18 -5.03
C ASP A 54 12.49 -3.49 -3.67
N ALA A 55 13.55 -2.74 -3.36
CA ALA A 55 13.62 -1.93 -2.14
C ALA A 55 12.53 -0.85 -2.10
N GLN A 56 12.28 -0.18 -3.23
CA GLN A 56 11.17 0.76 -3.37
C GLN A 56 9.81 0.09 -3.16
N THR A 57 9.62 -1.12 -3.70
CA THR A 57 8.39 -1.90 -3.50
C THR A 57 8.17 -2.18 -2.01
N LEU A 58 9.22 -2.56 -1.27
CA LEU A 58 9.11 -2.77 0.18
C LEU A 58 8.84 -1.47 0.96
N THR A 59 9.38 -0.33 0.53
CA THR A 59 9.02 0.98 1.11
C THR A 59 7.54 1.29 0.89
N GLN A 60 7.04 1.12 -0.34
CA GLN A 60 5.65 1.42 -0.68
C GLN A 60 4.67 0.57 0.13
N ILE A 61 4.93 -0.74 0.25
CA ILE A 61 4.03 -1.64 0.99
C ILE A 61 4.06 -1.38 2.48
N MET A 62 5.21 -0.98 3.06
CA MET A 62 5.29 -0.55 4.46
C MET A 62 4.38 0.66 4.71
N LEU A 63 4.44 1.67 3.84
CA LEU A 63 3.64 2.88 3.94
C LEU A 63 2.14 2.59 3.73
N LEU A 64 1.78 1.85 2.69
CA LEU A 64 0.40 1.45 2.42
C LEU A 64 -0.20 0.65 3.58
N THR A 65 0.57 -0.29 4.13
CA THR A 65 0.15 -1.09 5.28
C THR A 65 -0.14 -0.21 6.49
N GLY A 66 0.69 0.80 6.74
CA GLY A 66 0.49 1.80 7.79
C GLY A 66 -0.76 2.65 7.56
N PHE A 67 -0.93 3.20 6.36
CA PHE A 67 -2.10 4.02 6.01
C PHE A 67 -3.41 3.26 6.11
N LEU A 68 -3.43 1.99 5.68
CA LEU A 68 -4.59 1.12 5.81
C LEU A 68 -4.90 0.81 7.28
N ALA A 69 -3.88 0.58 8.11
CA ALA A 69 -4.06 0.35 9.54
C ALA A 69 -4.60 1.59 10.27
N GLU A 70 -4.16 2.80 9.91
CA GLU A 70 -4.72 4.05 10.42
C GLU A 70 -6.19 4.22 10.04
N SER A 71 -6.59 3.75 8.87
CA SER A 71 -7.98 3.70 8.40
C SER A 71 -8.79 2.54 9.02
N GLY A 72 -8.20 1.76 9.93
CA GLY A 72 -8.85 0.69 10.66
C GLY A 72 -8.75 -0.70 10.02
N PHE A 73 -7.93 -0.87 8.98
CA PHE A 73 -7.77 -2.14 8.27
C PHE A 73 -6.41 -2.76 8.56
N GLY A 74 -6.39 -3.91 9.23
CA GLY A 74 -5.16 -4.60 9.63
C GLY A 74 -4.55 -4.05 10.92
N SER A 75 -3.37 -4.55 11.28
CA SER A 75 -2.68 -4.13 12.50
C SER A 75 -1.19 -4.02 12.25
N VAL A 76 -0.66 -2.81 12.41
CA VAL A 76 0.77 -2.56 12.47
C VAL A 76 1.01 -1.49 13.53
N THR A 77 1.99 -1.73 14.39
CA THR A 77 2.38 -0.77 15.43
C THR A 77 3.32 0.28 14.86
N GLY A 78 3.33 1.48 15.44
CA GLY A 78 4.30 2.52 15.06
C GLY A 78 5.75 2.07 15.24
N GLU A 79 6.02 1.21 16.24
CA GLU A 79 7.33 0.61 16.45
C GLU A 79 7.73 -0.36 15.33
N GLN A 80 6.81 -1.19 14.85
CA GLN A 80 7.04 -2.06 13.69
C GLN A 80 7.33 -1.24 12.43
N LEU A 81 6.57 -0.17 12.18
CA LEU A 81 6.82 0.72 11.03
C LEU A 81 8.18 1.42 11.14
N ALA A 82 8.53 1.96 12.30
CA ALA A 82 9.83 2.60 12.51
C ALA A 82 11.00 1.60 12.37
N THR A 83 10.80 0.35 12.77
CA THR A 83 11.82 -0.71 12.58
C THR A 83 11.96 -1.10 11.11
N ALA A 84 10.85 -1.18 10.38
CA ALA A 84 10.86 -1.47 8.95
C ALA A 84 11.49 -0.33 8.14
N GLU A 85 11.25 0.92 8.55
CA GLU A 85 11.87 2.10 7.95
C GLU A 85 13.39 2.08 8.09
N ARG A 86 13.89 1.72 9.28
CA ARG A 86 15.34 1.55 9.49
C ARG A 86 15.90 0.40 8.64
N ALA A 87 15.20 -0.73 8.57
CA ALA A 87 15.64 -1.87 7.78
C ALA A 87 15.74 -1.53 6.29
N VAL A 88 14.72 -0.89 5.71
CA VAL A 88 14.77 -0.51 4.29
C VAL A 88 15.77 0.62 4.01
N SER A 89 15.94 1.56 4.95
CA SER A 89 17.00 2.58 4.85
C SER A 89 18.39 1.97 4.78
N ALA A 90 18.68 0.95 5.59
CA ALA A 90 19.95 0.23 5.54
C ALA A 90 20.18 -0.48 4.20
N VAL A 91 19.13 -1.10 3.62
CA VAL A 91 19.19 -1.69 2.26
C VAL A 91 19.57 -0.62 1.23
N PHE A 92 18.99 0.57 1.37
CA PHE A 92 19.22 1.71 0.50
C PHE A 92 20.62 2.30 0.63
N ASP A 93 21.16 2.37 1.84
CA ASP A 93 22.52 2.86 2.10
C ASP A 93 23.56 1.89 1.53
N ILE A 94 23.45 0.61 1.88
CA ILE A 94 24.33 -0.46 1.37
C ILE A 94 24.24 -0.57 -0.15
N GLY A 95 23.03 -0.55 -0.71
CA GLY A 95 22.81 -0.67 -2.16
C GLY A 95 23.40 0.49 -2.95
N ARG A 96 23.44 1.70 -2.38
CA ARG A 96 24.10 2.86 -3.02
C ARG A 96 25.62 2.79 -2.92
N GLU A 97 26.15 2.30 -1.82
CA GLU A 97 27.60 2.21 -1.59
C GLU A 97 28.24 1.03 -2.33
N THR A 98 27.56 -0.11 -2.38
CA THR A 98 28.14 -1.40 -2.80
C THR A 98 27.51 -1.95 -4.08
N GLY A 99 26.32 -1.49 -4.44
CA GLY A 99 25.50 -2.11 -5.48
C GLY A 99 24.75 -3.36 -5.04
N GLU A 100 24.93 -3.83 -3.79
CA GLU A 100 24.23 -4.98 -3.24
C GLU A 100 22.92 -4.58 -2.54
N TRP A 101 21.81 -5.13 -3.01
CA TRP A 101 20.48 -4.84 -2.46
C TRP A 101 19.99 -6.07 -1.69
N LYS A 102 20.16 -6.05 -0.37
CA LYS A 102 19.88 -7.22 0.46
C LYS A 102 19.28 -6.88 1.82
N LEU A 103 18.25 -7.63 2.22
CA LEU A 103 17.77 -7.65 3.60
C LEU A 103 18.54 -8.67 4.44
N ASP A 104 18.82 -8.32 5.68
CA ASP A 104 19.23 -9.28 6.69
C ASP A 104 18.05 -10.14 7.16
N ASP A 105 18.31 -11.18 7.95
CA ASP A 105 17.27 -12.13 8.38
C ASP A 105 16.18 -11.45 9.23
N ALA A 106 16.56 -10.46 10.04
CA ALA A 106 15.62 -9.70 10.87
C ALA A 106 14.71 -8.80 10.01
N GLY A 107 15.30 -8.08 9.05
CA GLY A 107 14.56 -7.27 8.08
C GLY A 107 13.64 -8.12 7.21
N PHE A 108 14.09 -9.28 6.74
CA PHE A 108 13.25 -10.22 5.99
C PHE A 108 12.05 -10.70 6.83
N ALA A 109 12.26 -11.13 8.07
CA ALA A 109 11.18 -11.59 8.94
C ALA A 109 10.15 -10.49 9.23
N LEU A 110 10.61 -9.25 9.42
CA LEU A 110 9.76 -8.09 9.61
C LEU A 110 8.93 -7.80 8.35
N PHE A 111 9.56 -7.74 7.18
CA PHE A 111 8.87 -7.48 5.92
C PHE A 111 7.94 -8.62 5.49
N ALA A 112 8.24 -9.87 5.85
CA ALA A 112 7.32 -11.00 5.64
C ALA A 112 6.02 -10.81 6.46
N THR A 113 6.13 -10.28 7.68
CA THR A 113 4.97 -9.95 8.52
C THR A 113 4.15 -8.81 7.92
N ILE A 114 4.82 -7.76 7.42
CA ILE A 114 4.16 -6.63 6.75
C ILE A 114 3.46 -7.10 5.47
N ALA A 115 4.12 -7.89 4.62
CA ALA A 115 3.53 -8.46 3.41
C ALA A 115 2.30 -9.30 3.72
N THR A 116 2.36 -10.16 4.76
CA THR A 116 1.21 -10.96 5.20
C THR A 116 0.04 -10.08 5.66
N ASN A 117 0.30 -8.98 6.37
CA ASN A 117 -0.75 -8.04 6.77
C ASN A 117 -1.33 -7.32 5.53
N TYR A 118 -0.48 -6.91 4.59
CA TYR A 118 -0.90 -6.28 3.34
C TYR A 118 -1.81 -7.19 2.51
N ASP A 119 -1.45 -8.47 2.37
CA ASP A 119 -2.28 -9.47 1.68
C ASP A 119 -3.69 -9.55 2.30
N GLN A 120 -3.77 -9.57 3.63
CA GLN A 120 -5.04 -9.58 4.35
C GLN A 120 -5.82 -8.27 4.16
N GLN A 121 -5.13 -7.13 4.16
CA GLN A 121 -5.73 -5.82 3.93
C GLN A 121 -6.32 -5.76 2.52
N LEU A 122 -5.62 -6.20 1.47
CA LEU A 122 -6.12 -6.18 0.08
C LEU A 122 -7.43 -6.97 -0.09
N HIS A 123 -7.59 -8.06 0.65
CA HIS A 123 -8.77 -8.92 0.58
C HIS A 123 -9.96 -8.42 1.40
N ARG A 124 -9.75 -7.48 2.34
CA ARG A 124 -10.76 -7.08 3.33
C ARG A 124 -11.07 -5.60 3.30
N ALA A 125 -10.10 -4.76 2.99
CA ALA A 125 -10.26 -3.33 2.94
C ALA A 125 -11.18 -2.96 1.76
N PRO A 126 -12.16 -2.08 1.98
CA PRO A 126 -12.99 -1.55 0.90
C PRO A 126 -12.14 -0.69 -0.04
N LEU A 127 -12.55 -0.62 -1.30
CA LEU A 127 -11.84 0.10 -2.36
C LEU A 127 -11.57 1.56 -1.97
N TRP A 128 -12.46 2.25 -1.27
CA TRP A 128 -12.21 3.62 -0.81
C TRP A 128 -10.97 3.74 0.08
N ALA A 129 -10.71 2.75 0.94
CA ALA A 129 -9.57 2.78 1.86
C ALA A 129 -8.25 2.53 1.12
N ILE A 130 -8.29 1.64 0.11
CA ILE A 130 -7.15 1.39 -0.77
C ILE A 130 -6.85 2.64 -1.61
N THR A 131 -7.87 3.29 -2.17
CA THR A 131 -7.70 4.55 -2.91
C THR A 131 -7.12 5.66 -2.03
N ASP A 132 -7.65 5.87 -0.82
CA ASP A 132 -7.12 6.87 0.10
C ASP A 132 -5.65 6.58 0.48
N ALA A 133 -5.31 5.33 0.79
CA ALA A 133 -3.94 4.93 1.09
C ALA A 133 -2.99 5.18 -0.09
N SER A 134 -3.41 4.85 -1.32
CA SER A 134 -2.61 5.12 -2.53
C SER A 134 -2.43 6.61 -2.78
N GLU A 135 -3.48 7.43 -2.66
CA GLU A 135 -3.37 8.88 -2.81
C GLU A 135 -2.44 9.51 -1.76
N ARG A 136 -2.44 8.98 -0.53
CA ARG A 136 -1.51 9.39 0.52
C ARG A 136 -0.07 9.04 0.17
N LEU A 137 0.16 7.86 -0.40
CA LEU A 137 1.48 7.45 -0.89
C LEU A 137 1.97 8.34 -2.04
N ASP A 138 1.09 8.70 -2.98
CA ASP A 138 1.42 9.59 -4.08
C ASP A 138 1.83 10.98 -3.57
N ARG A 139 1.07 11.54 -2.60
CA ARG A 139 1.41 12.82 -1.95
C ARG A 139 2.76 12.76 -1.24
N PHE A 140 3.03 11.67 -0.53
CA PHE A 140 4.31 11.45 0.15
C PHE A 140 5.47 11.42 -0.85
N THR A 141 5.31 10.67 -1.95
CA THR A 141 6.33 10.54 -3.01
C THR A 141 6.56 11.85 -3.76
N ALA A 142 5.53 12.68 -3.92
CA ALA A 142 5.62 14.01 -4.51
C ALA A 142 6.30 15.07 -3.60
N GLY A 143 6.76 14.69 -2.40
CA GLY A 143 7.44 15.59 -1.47
C GLY A 143 6.50 16.48 -0.65
N VAL A 144 5.19 16.19 -0.64
CA VAL A 144 4.24 16.83 0.27
C VAL A 144 4.37 16.12 1.60
N ALA A 145 5.06 16.75 2.56
CA ALA A 145 5.34 16.17 3.87
C ALA A 145 4.09 15.55 4.50
N TYR A 146 4.13 14.24 4.77
CA TYR A 146 3.08 13.55 5.50
C TYR A 146 3.06 14.06 6.95
N GLN A 147 2.03 14.82 7.30
CA GLN A 147 1.72 15.09 8.70
C GLN A 147 0.84 13.96 9.22
N ALA A 148 1.39 13.13 10.11
CA ALA A 148 0.59 12.17 10.85
C ALA A 148 -0.52 12.93 11.60
N PRO A 149 -1.79 12.52 11.48
CA PRO A 149 -2.87 13.22 12.17
C PRO A 149 -2.65 13.13 13.68
N MET A 150 -2.47 14.29 14.33
CA MET A 150 -2.44 14.37 15.80
C MET A 150 -3.76 13.80 16.33
N ARG A 151 -3.70 12.63 16.98
CA ARG A 151 -4.82 12.08 17.73
C ARG A 151 -5.23 13.10 18.80
N LYS A 152 -6.36 13.79 18.61
CA LYS A 152 -7.06 14.43 19.72
C LYS A 152 -7.54 13.29 20.62
N ARG A 153 -6.88 13.14 21.78
CA ARG A 153 -7.42 12.38 22.90
C ARG A 153 -8.72 13.07 23.31
N ALA A 154 -9.81 12.30 23.29
CA ALA A 154 -11.09 12.68 23.91
C ALA A 154 -10.93 12.81 25.42
#